data_AF-A0A355SK92-F1
#
_entry.id   AF-A0A355SK92-F1
#
_cell.length_a   1.000
_cell.length_b   1.000
_cell.length_c   1.000
_cell.angle_alpha   90.00
_cell.angle_beta   90.00
_cell.angle_gamma   90.00
#
_symmetry.space_group_name_H-M   'P 1'
#
loop_
_entity.id
_entity.type
_entity.pdbx_description
1 polymer ?
#
loop_
_entity_poly.entity_id
_entity_poly.type
_entity_poly.pdbx_seq_one_letter_code
_entity_poly.pdbx_strand_id
1 'polypeptide(L)' 'DKLVEEPVDILVNGKMVAQGEVVVVNENFGVRITNIVSNAERVKGLKDK' A
#
# COMPACT_ATOMS: atom_id res chain seq x y z
N ASP A 1 -12.10 17.86 1.82
CA ASP A 1 -12.52 16.60 1.17
C ASP A 1 -11.46 16.11 0.22
N LYS A 2 -10.67 15.10 0.60
CA LYS A 2 -9.79 14.40 -0.33
C LYS A 2 -10.65 13.34 -1.00
N LEU A 3 -10.80 13.46 -2.31
CA LEU A 3 -11.62 12.57 -3.15
C LEU A 3 -11.26 11.11 -2.89
N VAL A 4 -12.28 10.25 -2.82
CA VAL A 4 -12.22 8.79 -2.61
C VAL A 4 -11.56 8.06 -3.82
N GLU A 5 -10.83 8.80 -4.65
CA GLU A 5 -10.35 8.39 -5.98
C GLU A 5 -8.81 8.38 -6.08
N GLU A 6 -8.08 8.92 -5.10
CA GLU A 6 -6.61 8.82 -5.09
C GLU A 6 -6.15 7.52 -4.39
N PRO A 7 -5.24 6.74 -5.00
CA PRO A 7 -4.67 5.57 -4.35
C PRO A 7 -3.90 5.97 -3.09
N VAL A 8 -4.00 5.15 -2.05
CA VAL A 8 -3.30 5.32 -0.79
C VAL A 8 -1.92 4.66 -0.85
N ASP A 9 -0.93 5.32 -0.27
CA ASP A 9 0.41 4.75 -0.10
C ASP A 9 0.42 3.76 1.06
N ILE A 10 1.03 2.60 0.84
CA ILE A 10 1.18 1.55 1.83
C ILE A 10 2.64 1.48 2.22
N LEU A 11 2.91 1.73 3.51
CA LEU A 11 4.26 1.80 4.05
C LEU A 11 4.50 0.67 5.05
N VAL A 12 5.74 0.16 5.06
CA VAL A 12 6.26 -0.72 6.11
C VAL A 12 7.47 -0.02 6.70
N ASN A 13 7.47 0.21 8.01
CA ASN A 13 8.53 0.95 8.72
C ASN A 13 8.84 2.33 8.11
N GLY A 14 7.83 3.04 7.61
CA GLY A 14 8.00 4.35 6.98
C GLY A 14 8.56 4.31 5.56
N LYS A 15 8.73 3.13 4.96
CA LYS A 15 9.11 2.95 3.56
C LYS A 15 7.92 2.50 2.72
N MET A 16 7.64 3.20 1.62
CA MET A 16 6.59 2.83 0.67
C MET A 16 6.91 1.49 -0.01
N VAL A 17 5.92 0.58 0.01
CA VAL A 17 6.04 -0.77 -0.58
C VAL A 17 4.94 -1.06 -1.60
N ALA A 18 3.82 -0.36 -1.54
CA ALA A 18 2.70 -0.56 -2.44
C ALA A 18 1.82 0.69 -2.53
N GLN A 19 0.93 0.69 -3.51
CA GLN A 19 -0.19 1.60 -3.62
C GLN A 19 -1.47 0.77 -3.76
N GLY A 20 -2.57 1.29 -3.25
CA GLY A 20 -3.85 0.60 -3.31
C GLY A 20 -5.04 1.51 -3.16
N GLU A 21 -6.22 0.94 -3.33
CA GLU A 21 -7.49 1.64 -3.21
C GLU A 21 -8.24 1.11 -1.99
N VAL A 22 -8.90 2.01 -1.27
CA VAL A 22 -9.78 1.62 -0.16
C VAL A 22 -11.06 1.02 -0.74
N VAL A 23 -11.39 -0.18 -0.32
CA VAL A 23 -12.59 -0.90 -0.75
C VAL A 23 -13.43 -1.30 0.46
N VAL A 24 -14.74 -1.40 0.27
CA VAL A 24 -15.66 -1.93 1.28
C VAL A 24 -16.32 -3.17 0.72
N VAL A 25 -16.16 -4.31 1.40
CA VAL A 25 -16.73 -5.59 1.00
C VAL A 25 -17.43 -6.22 2.20
N ASN A 26 -18.72 -6.52 2.07
CA ASN A 26 -19.53 -7.09 3.15
C ASN A 26 -19.37 -6.31 4.46
N GLU A 27 -19.49 -4.98 4.40
CA GLU A 27 -19.32 -4.06 5.54
C GLU A 27 -17.91 -4.03 6.17
N ASN A 28 -16.92 -4.71 5.57
CA ASN A 28 -15.53 -4.65 6.00
C ASN A 28 -14.73 -3.71 5.11
N PHE A 29 -13.90 -2.88 5.74
CA PHE A 29 -12.92 -2.06 5.02
C PHE A 29 -11.69 -2.91 4.66
N GLY A 30 -11.19 -2.73 3.44
CA GLY A 30 -9.97 -3.34 2.95
C GLY A 30 -9.19 -2.40 2.05
N VAL A 31 -7.98 -2.80 1.69
CA VAL A 31 -7.16 -2.10 0.70
C VAL A 31 -6.83 -3.08 -0.42
N ARG A 32 -7.26 -2.76 -1.63
CA ARG A 32 -6.92 -3.53 -2.83
C ARG A 32 -5.61 -3.01 -3.41
N ILE A 33 -4.59 -3.86 -3.47
CA ILE A 33 -3.29 -3.51 -4.05
C ILE A 33 -3.43 -3.28 -5.56
N THR A 34 -3.04 -2.10 -6.03
CA THR A 34 -3.03 -1.74 -7.46
C THR A 34 -1.62 -1.74 -8.03
N ASN A 35 -0.62 -1.38 -7.23
CA ASN A 35 0.78 -1.41 -7.60
C ASN A 35 1.64 -1.88 -6.42
N ILE A 36 2.69 -2.65 -6.70
CA ILE A 36 3.55 -3.19 -5.65
C ILE A 36 5.00 -3.24 -6.12
N VAL A 37 5.92 -2.80 -5.27
CA VAL A 37 7.36 -2.85 -5.58
C VAL A 37 7.83 -4.29 -5.73
N SER A 38 8.89 -4.50 -6.51
CA SER A 38 9.43 -5.84 -6.73
C SER A 38 9.90 -6.49 -5.42
N ASN A 39 9.92 -7.82 -5.38
CA ASN A 39 10.38 -8.55 -4.19
C ASN A 39 11.82 -8.16 -3.79
N ALA A 40 12.69 -7.94 -4.77
CA ALA A 40 14.06 -7.51 -4.54
C ALA A 40 14.14 -6.13 -3.87
N GLU A 41 13.36 -5.15 -4.37
CA GLU A 41 13.30 -3.80 -3.79
C GLU A 41 12.65 -3.79 -2.41
N ARG A 42 11.61 -4.62 -2.19
CA ARG A 42 10.96 -4.76 -0.89
C ARG A 42 11.93 -5.28 0.16
N VAL A 43 12.63 -6.36 -0.14
CA VAL A 43 13.62 -6.96 0.77
C VAL A 43 14.79 -6.00 1.00
N LYS A 44 15.31 -5.36 -0.06
CA LYS A 44 16.38 -4.36 0.06
C LYS A 44 15.96 -3.23 0.99
N GLY A 45 14.71 -2.77 0.91
CA GLY A 45 14.22 -1.67 1.71
C GLY A 45 13.91 -1.97 3.18
N LEU A 46 13.84 -3.25 3.55
CA LEU A 46 13.59 -3.68 4.93
C LEU A 46 14.88 -4.11 5.65
N LYS A 47 16.02 -4.18 4.94
CA LYS A 47 17.31 -4.64 5.48
C LYS A 47 18.10 -3.61 6.29
N ASP A 48 17.61 -2.39 6.42
CA ASP A 48 18.31 -1.35 7.17
C ASP A 48 17.84 -1.31 8.64
N LYS A 49 18.45 -2.17 9.48
CA LYS A 49 18.71 -1.96 10.91
C LYS A 49 19.91 -2.79 11.37
#